data_AF-A0A259RSC3-F1
#
_entry.id   AF-A0A259RSC3-F1
#
_cell.length_a   1.000
_cell.length_b   1.000
_cell.length_c   1.000
_cell.angle_alpha   90.00
_cell.angle_beta   90.00
_cell.angle_gamma   90.00
#
_symmetry.space_group_name_H-M   'P 1'
#
loop_
_entity.id
_entity.type
_entity.pdbx_description
1 polymer ?
#
loop_
_entity_poly.entity_id
_entity_poly.type
_entity_poly.pdbx_seq_one_letter_code
_entity_poly.pdbx_strand_id
1 'polypeptide(L)'
;MTDTPLQPLLNDAVIALQAPTQVWSDETGDMGSAPIHGVYHGDVRHVRALTVAVEGTAIETIACSSPAPQQAVFAAVLRGIDDDQPDPKVRL
;
A
#
# COMPACT_ATOMS: atom_id res chain seq x y z
N MET A 1 28.39 3.73 -21.74
CA MET A 1 27.91 2.66 -20.87
C MET A 1 26.45 2.96 -20.59
N THR A 2 25.53 2.14 -21.07
CA THR A 2 24.13 2.22 -20.67
C THR A 2 24.04 1.72 -19.24
N ASP A 3 23.56 2.56 -18.34
CA ASP A 3 23.37 2.21 -16.93
C ASP A 3 22.32 1.10 -16.85
N THR A 4 22.73 -0.08 -16.37
CA THR A 4 21.80 -1.21 -16.24
C THR A 4 20.98 -0.97 -14.98
N PRO A 5 19.63 -0.88 -15.07
CA PRO A 5 18.81 -0.64 -13.90
C PRO A 5 18.98 -1.77 -12.89
N LEU A 6 19.21 -1.41 -11.62
CA LEU A 6 19.32 -2.35 -10.52
C LEU A 6 17.94 -2.91 -10.17
N GLN A 7 17.91 -4.15 -9.70
CA GLN A 7 16.70 -4.74 -9.11
C GLN A 7 16.29 -3.91 -7.88
N PRO A 8 14.99 -3.60 -7.70
CA PRO A 8 14.51 -2.90 -6.52
C PRO A 8 14.69 -3.78 -5.28
N LEU A 9 14.91 -3.14 -4.13
CA LEU A 9 14.98 -3.86 -2.86
C LEU A 9 13.56 -4.23 -2.41
N LEU A 10 13.31 -5.51 -2.14
CA LEU A 10 11.97 -6.00 -1.78
C LEU A 10 11.57 -5.61 -0.36
N ASN A 11 12.52 -5.28 0.51
CA ASN A 11 12.28 -4.84 1.88
C ASN A 11 11.68 -3.42 1.96
N ASP A 12 11.68 -2.68 0.85
CA ASP A 12 11.05 -1.37 0.76
C ASP A 12 9.53 -1.46 0.52
N ALA A 13 9.01 -2.68 0.26
CA ALA A 13 7.60 -2.93 0.02
C ALA A 13 6.95 -3.70 1.17
N VAL A 14 5.64 -3.53 1.31
CA VAL A 14 4.80 -4.30 2.24
C VAL A 14 4.27 -5.54 1.50
N ILE A 15 4.35 -6.70 2.15
CA ILE A 15 3.86 -7.98 1.60
C ILE A 15 2.75 -8.58 2.46
N ALA A 16 1.69 -9.05 1.80
CA ALA A 16 0.81 -10.08 2.32
C ALA A 16 0.94 -11.35 1.47
N LEU A 17 1.15 -12.49 2.11
CA LEU A 17 1.47 -13.77 1.50
C LEU A 17 0.53 -14.86 2.02
N GLN A 18 -0.18 -15.50 1.10
CA GLN A 18 -0.80 -16.79 1.32
C GLN A 18 -0.51 -17.65 0.10
N ALA A 19 0.55 -18.44 0.19
CA ALA A 19 1.12 -19.14 -0.95
C ALA A 19 0.05 -19.94 -1.73
N PRO A 20 0.06 -19.87 -3.08
CA PRO A 20 1.06 -19.21 -3.92
C PRO A 20 0.71 -17.75 -4.27
N THR A 21 -0.23 -17.12 -3.57
CA THR A 21 -0.65 -15.73 -3.78
C THR A 21 0.19 -14.75 -2.96
N GLN A 22 0.64 -13.67 -3.62
CA GLN A 22 1.45 -12.61 -3.01
C GLN A 22 0.85 -11.25 -3.38
N VAL A 23 0.78 -10.34 -2.42
CA VAL A 23 0.29 -8.97 -2.61
C VAL A 23 1.37 -8.01 -2.15
N TRP A 24 1.76 -7.09 -3.02
CA TRP A 24 2.83 -6.13 -2.79
C TRP A 24 2.33 -4.69 -2.98
N SER A 25 2.58 -3.83 -2.00
CA SER A 25 2.21 -2.40 -2.00
C SER A 25 3.34 -1.55 -1.39
N ASP A 26 3.19 -0.23 -1.43
CA ASP A 26 3.96 0.65 -0.55
C ASP A 26 3.43 0.62 0.90
N GLU A 27 4.04 1.43 1.77
CA GLU A 27 3.68 1.59 3.18
C GLU A 27 2.32 2.27 3.41
N THR A 28 1.72 2.86 2.38
CA THR A 28 0.37 3.43 2.43
C THR A 28 -0.72 2.44 2.03
N GLY A 29 -0.32 1.31 1.43
CA GLY A 29 -1.22 0.29 0.91
C GLY A 29 -1.51 0.42 -0.59
N ASP A 30 -1.05 1.51 -1.22
CA ASP A 30 -1.22 1.75 -2.64
C ASP A 30 -0.26 0.90 -3.48
N MET A 31 -0.72 0.51 -4.67
CA MET A 31 0.03 -0.27 -5.65
C MET A 31 0.22 0.52 -6.94
N GLY A 32 1.42 0.42 -7.53
CA GLY A 32 1.72 0.95 -8.86
C GLY A 32 2.87 1.96 -8.93
N SER A 33 3.33 2.49 -7.79
CA SER A 33 4.49 3.38 -7.69
C SER A 33 5.82 2.65 -7.91
N ALA A 34 5.93 1.36 -7.53
CA ALA A 34 7.10 0.53 -7.78
C ALA A 34 6.82 -0.64 -8.74
N PRO A 35 7.82 -1.11 -9.51
CA PRO A 35 7.65 -2.23 -10.44
C PRO A 35 7.18 -3.52 -9.79
N ILE A 36 7.51 -3.78 -8.51
CA ILE A 36 7.11 -5.00 -7.81
C ILE A 36 5.65 -4.98 -7.34
N HIS A 37 5.01 -3.81 -7.21
CA HIS A 37 3.65 -3.72 -6.69
C HIS A 37 2.63 -4.53 -7.53
N GLY A 38 1.63 -5.06 -6.84
CA GLY A 38 0.55 -5.81 -7.45
C GLY A 38 0.18 -7.10 -6.72
N VAL A 39 -0.81 -7.79 -7.29
CA VAL A 39 -1.25 -9.12 -6.84
C VAL A 39 -0.73 -10.16 -7.81
N TYR A 40 -0.05 -11.17 -7.28
CA TYR A 40 0.54 -12.28 -8.02
C TYR A 40 -0.04 -13.61 -7.55
N HIS A 41 -0.12 -14.56 -8.46
CA HIS A 41 -0.39 -15.95 -8.14
C HIS A 41 0.60 -16.82 -8.92
N GLY A 42 1.53 -17.46 -8.23
CA GLY A 42 2.70 -18.04 -8.88
C GLY A 42 3.62 -16.95 -9.46
N ASP A 43 3.93 -17.05 -10.75
CA ASP A 43 4.81 -16.13 -11.50
C ASP A 43 4.04 -15.07 -12.33
N VAL A 44 2.70 -15.11 -12.30
CA VAL A 44 1.85 -14.19 -13.05
C VAL A 44 1.37 -13.05 -12.16
N ARG A 45 1.50 -11.80 -12.65
CA ARG A 45 0.85 -10.63 -12.05
C ARG A 45 -0.57 -10.49 -12.59
N HIS A 46 -1.55 -10.54 -11.71
CA HIS A 46 -2.97 -10.38 -12.05
C HIS A 46 -3.47 -8.95 -11.87
N VAL A 47 -2.94 -8.23 -10.87
CA VAL A 47 -3.28 -6.83 -10.61
C VAL A 47 -2.00 -6.01 -10.59
N ARG A 48 -1.95 -4.92 -11.36
CA ARG A 48 -0.78 -4.03 -11.43
C ARG A 48 -0.84 -2.89 -10.42
N ALA A 49 -2.02 -2.33 -10.23
CA ALA A 49 -2.23 -1.13 -9.43
C ALA A 49 -3.61 -1.21 -8.77
N LEU A 50 -3.69 -0.67 -7.57
CA LEU A 50 -4.86 -0.57 -6.72
C LEU A 50 -4.58 0.62 -5.82
N THR A 51 -5.51 1.56 -5.77
CA THR A 51 -5.41 2.73 -4.90
C THR A 51 -6.76 2.96 -4.24
N VAL A 52 -6.74 3.59 -3.07
CA VAL A 52 -7.95 4.02 -2.37
C VAL A 52 -8.00 5.55 -2.37
N ALA A 53 -9.17 6.11 -2.63
CA ALA A 53 -9.39 7.55 -2.57
C ALA A 53 -10.70 7.85 -1.83
N VAL A 54 -10.71 8.94 -1.07
CA VAL A 54 -11.92 9.48 -0.44
C VAL A 54 -12.16 10.86 -1.04
N GLU A 55 -13.38 11.11 -1.52
CA GLU A 55 -13.72 12.41 -2.10
C GLU A 55 -13.60 13.52 -1.05
N GLY A 56 -12.97 14.64 -1.43
CA GLY A 56 -12.87 15.83 -0.59
C GLY A 56 -11.76 15.81 0.46
N THR A 57 -10.99 14.73 0.60
CA THR A 57 -9.83 14.67 1.54
C THR A 57 -8.68 13.85 0.98
N ALA A 58 -7.46 14.19 1.40
CA ALA A 58 -6.34 13.26 1.30
C ALA A 58 -6.46 12.16 2.37
N ILE A 59 -5.92 10.98 2.07
CA ILE A 59 -5.71 9.91 3.04
C ILE A 59 -4.29 10.07 3.59
N GLU A 60 -4.16 10.27 4.91
CA GLU A 60 -2.86 10.38 5.57
C GLU A 60 -2.61 9.09 6.36
N THR A 61 -1.82 8.17 5.78
CA THR A 61 -1.43 6.92 6.46
C THR A 61 -0.47 7.23 7.61
N ILE A 62 -0.78 6.73 8.80
CA ILE A 62 -0.03 6.98 10.03
C ILE A 62 0.64 5.72 10.59
N ALA A 63 0.20 4.53 10.16
CA ALA A 63 0.81 3.28 10.56
C ALA A 63 0.56 2.17 9.53
N CYS A 64 1.53 1.28 9.41
CA CYS A 64 1.44 0.03 8.68
C CYS A 64 1.84 -1.12 9.61
N SER A 65 1.09 -2.22 9.58
CA SER A 65 1.41 -3.43 10.34
C SER A 65 1.04 -4.67 9.55
N SER A 66 1.75 -5.77 9.79
CA SER A 66 1.41 -7.09 9.27
C SER A 66 1.17 -8.05 10.44
N PRO A 67 -0.06 -8.12 10.96
CA PRO A 67 -0.36 -8.93 12.15
C PRO A 67 -0.28 -10.44 11.89
N ALA A 68 -0.39 -10.85 10.62
CA ALA A 68 -0.24 -12.22 10.17
C ALA A 68 0.32 -12.21 8.73
N PRO A 69 0.99 -13.29 8.27
CA PRO A 69 1.63 -13.30 6.94
C PRO A 69 0.68 -12.94 5.79
N GLN A 70 -0.59 -13.31 5.87
CA GLN A 70 -1.61 -13.07 4.84
C GLN A 70 -2.34 -11.73 4.99
N GLN A 71 -1.96 -10.91 5.98
CA GLN A 71 -2.66 -9.67 6.32
C GLN A 71 -1.68 -8.50 6.45
N ALA A 72 -2.01 -7.40 5.77
CA ALA A 72 -1.43 -6.08 6.02
C ALA A 72 -2.56 -5.13 6.42
N VAL A 73 -2.30 -4.28 7.40
CA VAL A 73 -3.24 -3.28 7.92
C VAL A 73 -2.57 -1.92 7.86
N PHE A 74 -3.19 -1.02 7.12
CA PHE A 74 -2.78 0.38 6.97
C PHE A 74 -3.80 1.21 7.71
N ALA A 75 -3.37 1.97 8.71
CA ALA A 75 -4.22 2.87 9.46
C ALA A 75 -3.97 4.29 8.99
N ALA A 76 -5.05 4.99 8.65
CA ALA A 76 -4.98 6.36 8.16
C ALA A 76 -5.98 7.27 8.87
N VAL A 77 -5.76 8.57 8.74
CA VAL A 77 -6.69 9.61 9.19
C VAL A 77 -7.18 10.44 8.00
N LEU A 78 -8.42 10.92 8.10
CA LEU A 78 -9.05 11.78 7.11
C LEU A 78 -9.31 13.15 7.76
N ARG A 79 -8.62 14.19 7.30
CA ARG A 79 -8.72 15.54 7.89
C ARG A 79 -9.78 16.37 7.17
N GLY A 80 -10.60 17.09 7.94
CA GLY A 80 -11.59 18.02 7.39
C GLY A 80 -12.85 17.38 6.80
N ILE A 81 -13.10 16.09 7.10
CA ILE A 81 -14.36 15.40 6.75
C ILE A 81 -15.41 15.50 7.86
N ASP A 82 -14.99 15.57 9.11
CA ASP A 82 -15.85 15.62 10.30
C ASP A 82 -16.25 17.06 10.68
N ASP A 83 -15.27 17.88 11.06
CA ASP A 83 -15.47 19.27 11.47
C ASP A 83 -14.26 20.16 11.17
N ASP A 84 -14.33 21.43 11.58
CA ASP A 84 -13.31 22.46 11.33
C ASP A 84 -12.16 22.45 12.34
N GLN A 85 -12.12 21.46 13.24
CA GLN A 85 -11.06 21.38 14.24
C GLN A 85 -9.78 20.75 13.69
N PRO A 86 -8.60 21.10 14.22
CA PRO A 86 -7.33 20.56 13.72
C PRO A 86 -7.10 19.06 13.98
N ASP A 87 -7.79 18.48 14.97
CA ASP A 87 -7.60 17.08 15.40
C ASP A 87 -8.55 16.15 14.62
N PRO A 88 -8.03 15.20 13.80
CA PRO A 88 -8.86 14.34 12.97
C PRO A 88 -9.57 13.26 13.79
N LYS A 89 -10.90 13.15 13.66
CA LYS A 89 -11.70 12.14 14.39
C LYS A 89 -12.13 10.98 13.48
N VAL A 90 -11.90 11.07 12.18
CA VAL A 90 -12.21 10.02 11.21
C VAL A 90 -10.96 9.22 10.87
N ARG A 91 -11.08 7.89 11.00
CA ARG A 91 -10.03 6.91 10.69
C ARG A 91 -10.47 6.00 9.55
N LEU A 92 -9.49 5.53 8.80
CA LEU A 92 -9.61 4.50 7.78
C LEU A 92 -8.69 3.33 8.13
#